data_AF-A0A3B1A5Z4-F1
#
_entry.id   AF-A0A3B1A5Z4-F1
#
_cell.length_a   1.000
_cell.length_b   1.000
_cell.length_c   1.000
_cell.angle_alpha   90.00
_cell.angle_beta   90.00
_cell.angle_gamma   90.00
#
_symmetry.space_group_name_H-M   'P 1'
#
loop_
_entity.id
_entity.type
_entity.pdbx_description
1 polymer ?
#
loop_
_entity_poly.entity_id
_entity_poly.type
_entity_poly.pdbx_seq_one_letter_code
_entity_poly.pdbx_strand_id
1 'polypeptide(L)'
;MIKCKILFLSLTACIAIGLQACDNTRGPDTTETTSAQFKSLAEKVVFLENYVSFRRTYEKLEFNISFYNNRGGMVPGPSDWNIRIIAKVPENELKDWTRDISITATPDLSWLSTLPTGIDYRGISMWYKDDYRIIGVDEANGIIAYQNATQ
;
A
#
# COMPACT_ATOMS: atom_id res chain seq x y z
N MET A 1 -38.89 -37.18 -11.12
CA MET A 1 -38.72 -36.96 -12.57
C MET A 1 -39.80 -36.00 -13.06
N ILE A 2 -39.50 -34.70 -13.14
CA ILE A 2 -40.35 -33.72 -13.84
C ILE A 2 -39.40 -32.80 -14.62
N LYS A 3 -39.56 -32.81 -15.95
CA LYS A 3 -38.84 -31.97 -16.92
C LYS A 3 -39.46 -30.57 -16.91
N CYS A 4 -38.67 -29.53 -16.65
CA CYS A 4 -39.11 -28.15 -16.80
C CYS A 4 -38.68 -27.62 -18.19
N LYS A 5 -39.68 -27.23 -19.00
CA LYS A 5 -39.51 -26.69 -20.35
C LYS A 5 -38.86 -25.32 -20.30
N ILE A 6 -37.83 -25.11 -21.12
CA ILE A 6 -37.21 -23.81 -21.40
C ILE A 6 -38.09 -23.06 -22.41
N LEU A 7 -38.47 -21.83 -22.07
CA LEU A 7 -39.05 -20.85 -23.00
C LEU A 7 -38.26 -19.54 -22.85
N PHE A 8 -37.66 -19.13 -23.96
CA PHE A 8 -36.89 -17.90 -24.13
C PHE A 8 -37.81 -16.67 -24.17
N LEU A 9 -37.45 -15.60 -23.43
CA LEU A 9 -37.33 -14.19 -23.87
C LEU A 9 -37.46 -13.25 -22.65
N SER A 10 -36.37 -12.59 -22.27
CA SER A 10 -36.28 -11.11 -22.26
C SER A 10 -35.00 -10.66 -21.55
N LEU A 11 -34.45 -9.61 -22.13
CA LEU A 11 -33.28 -8.85 -21.72
C LEU A 11 -33.44 -8.33 -20.28
N THR A 12 -32.76 -8.92 -19.29
CA THR A 12 -32.67 -8.35 -17.93
C THR A 12 -31.31 -8.70 -17.31
N ALA A 13 -30.67 -7.65 -16.79
CA ALA A 13 -29.30 -7.59 -16.31
C ALA A 13 -28.89 -8.75 -15.38
N CYS A 14 -27.92 -9.55 -15.82
CA CYS A 14 -27.08 -10.35 -14.93
C CYS A 14 -26.01 -9.44 -14.29
N ILE A 15 -26.39 -8.66 -13.29
CA ILE A 15 -25.44 -8.10 -12.33
C ILE A 15 -25.68 -8.85 -11.01
N ALA A 16 -25.18 -10.08 -10.96
CA ALA A 16 -25.00 -10.80 -9.71
C ALA A 16 -23.82 -10.14 -8.98
N ILE A 17 -24.09 -9.07 -8.24
CA ILE A 17 -23.15 -8.53 -7.26
C ILE A 17 -23.08 -9.58 -6.15
N GLY A 18 -22.10 -10.47 -6.25
CA GLY A 18 -21.66 -11.28 -5.13
C GLY A 18 -21.12 -10.35 -4.06
N LEU A 19 -22.00 -9.88 -3.18
CA LEU A 19 -21.61 -9.34 -1.87
C LEU A 19 -21.07 -10.51 -1.06
N GLN A 20 -19.80 -10.86 -1.30
CA GLN A 20 -19.02 -11.57 -0.30
C GLN A 20 -18.85 -10.60 0.86
N ALA A 21 -19.63 -10.82 1.92
CA ALA A 21 -19.35 -10.25 3.22
C ALA A 21 -17.99 -10.79 3.66
N CYS A 22 -16.93 -10.07 3.32
CA CYS A 22 -15.62 -10.30 3.91
C CYS A 22 -15.77 -10.11 5.42
N ASP A 23 -15.31 -11.10 6.17
CA ASP A 23 -15.18 -11.06 7.61
C ASP A 23 -14.13 -9.98 7.97
N ASN A 24 -14.56 -8.72 8.01
CA ASN A 24 -13.72 -7.54 8.27
C ASN A 24 -13.24 -7.44 9.73
N THR A 25 -13.37 -8.51 10.52
CA THR A 25 -12.94 -8.51 11.94
C THR A 25 -11.49 -8.94 12.11
N ARG A 26 -10.84 -9.45 11.05
CA ARG A 26 -9.42 -9.82 11.06
C ARG A 26 -8.61 -8.75 10.32
N GLY A 27 -7.57 -8.25 10.98
CA GLY A 27 -6.59 -7.36 10.35
C GLY A 27 -5.87 -8.04 9.18
N PRO A 28 -4.94 -7.35 8.51
CA PRO A 28 -4.29 -7.86 7.30
C PRO A 28 -3.58 -9.20 7.55
N ASP A 29 -3.55 -10.05 6.54
CA ASP A 29 -2.80 -11.30 6.60
C ASP A 29 -1.29 -11.06 6.57
N THR A 30 -0.53 -12.04 7.07
CA THR A 30 0.94 -12.05 6.95
C THR A 30 1.35 -12.03 5.48
N THR A 31 2.33 -11.20 5.12
CA THR A 31 2.83 -11.10 3.75
C THR A 31 4.30 -10.72 3.67
N GLU A 32 4.93 -11.15 2.58
CA GLU A 32 6.21 -10.65 2.07
C GLU A 32 6.01 -10.39 0.58
N THR A 33 5.66 -9.15 0.21
CA THR A 33 5.19 -8.81 -1.13
C THR A 33 5.85 -7.55 -1.66
N THR A 34 6.29 -7.62 -2.92
CA THR A 34 6.81 -6.47 -3.66
C THR A 34 5.85 -6.07 -4.77
N SER A 35 5.88 -4.79 -5.14
CA SER A 35 5.03 -4.26 -6.22
C SER A 35 5.32 -4.88 -7.59
N ALA A 36 6.46 -5.55 -7.77
CA ALA A 36 6.84 -6.25 -9.00
C ALA A 36 5.90 -7.43 -9.34
N GLN A 37 5.11 -7.92 -8.38
CA GLN A 37 4.12 -8.98 -8.61
C GLN A 37 2.84 -8.48 -9.32
N PHE A 38 2.62 -7.16 -9.37
CA PHE A 38 1.43 -6.56 -9.94
C PHE A 38 1.72 -5.94 -11.31
N LYS A 39 0.75 -6.01 -12.21
CA LYS A 39 0.90 -5.56 -13.60
C LYS A 39 0.47 -4.12 -13.77
N SER A 40 -0.45 -3.64 -12.94
CA SER A 40 -1.02 -2.30 -13.07
C SER A 40 -0.89 -1.49 -11.79
N LEU A 41 -0.88 -0.16 -11.95
CA LEU A 41 -0.94 0.77 -10.82
C LEU A 41 -2.18 0.55 -9.95
N ALA A 42 -3.33 0.26 -10.55
CA ALA A 42 -4.57 0.01 -9.83
C ALA A 42 -4.45 -1.21 -8.89
N GLU A 43 -3.88 -2.31 -9.38
CA GLU A 43 -3.62 -3.50 -8.55
C GLU A 43 -2.65 -3.20 -7.39
N LYS A 44 -1.59 -2.44 -7.67
CA LYS A 44 -0.62 -2.00 -6.63
C LYS A 44 -1.31 -1.18 -5.54
N VAL A 45 -2.15 -0.22 -5.92
CA VAL A 45 -2.89 0.64 -4.98
C VAL A 45 -3.83 -0.20 -4.12
N VAL A 46 -4.65 -1.06 -4.76
CA VAL A 46 -5.60 -1.95 -4.05
C VAL A 46 -4.86 -2.84 -3.04
N PHE A 47 -3.71 -3.40 -3.41
CA PHE A 47 -2.92 -4.20 -2.48
C PHE A 47 -2.40 -3.38 -1.30
N LEU A 48 -1.72 -2.26 -1.58
CA LEU A 48 -1.13 -1.38 -0.57
C LEU A 48 -2.16 -0.92 0.47
N GLU A 49 -3.37 -0.58 0.03
CA GLU A 49 -4.45 -0.07 0.88
C GLU A 49 -4.93 -1.06 1.94
N ASN A 50 -4.61 -2.35 1.82
CA ASN A 50 -4.86 -3.32 2.89
C ASN A 50 -3.89 -3.17 4.06
N TYR A 51 -2.70 -2.60 3.84
CA TYR A 51 -1.60 -2.54 4.82
C TYR A 51 -1.34 -1.14 5.37
N VAL A 52 -1.96 -0.10 4.79
CA VAL A 52 -1.82 1.28 5.24
C VAL A 52 -3.18 1.90 5.60
N SER A 53 -3.19 2.81 6.57
CA SER A 53 -4.39 3.54 7.00
C SER A 53 -4.65 4.81 6.19
N PHE A 54 -3.65 5.32 5.48
CA PHE A 54 -3.81 6.49 4.62
C PHE A 54 -4.28 6.10 3.22
N ARG A 55 -4.93 7.06 2.55
CA ARG A 55 -5.36 6.96 1.15
C ARG A 55 -4.79 8.16 0.41
N ARG A 56 -4.16 7.93 -0.74
CA ARG A 56 -3.42 8.92 -1.52
C ARG A 56 -3.60 8.63 -3.00
N THR A 57 -3.40 9.65 -3.81
CA THR A 57 -3.37 9.52 -5.26
C THR A 57 -1.94 9.20 -5.71
N TYR A 58 -1.80 8.23 -6.62
CA TYR A 58 -0.52 7.82 -7.16
C TYR A 58 -0.51 7.99 -8.67
N GLU A 59 0.55 8.57 -9.21
CA GLU A 59 0.87 8.53 -10.65
C GLU A 59 1.80 7.36 -10.97
N LYS A 60 2.67 7.01 -10.01
CA LYS A 60 3.53 5.83 -10.00
C LYS A 60 3.65 5.31 -8.57
N LEU A 61 3.78 4.00 -8.42
CA LEU A 61 3.88 3.36 -7.11
C LEU A 61 4.76 2.13 -7.23
N GLU A 62 5.78 2.05 -6.37
CA GLU A 62 6.52 0.83 -6.07
C GLU A 62 6.58 0.64 -4.55
N PHE A 63 6.57 -0.61 -4.09
CA PHE A 63 6.62 -0.94 -2.67
C PHE A 63 7.29 -2.27 -2.41
N ASN A 64 7.71 -2.44 -1.16
CA ASN A 64 8.14 -3.69 -0.57
C ASN A 64 7.54 -3.76 0.85
N ILE A 65 6.68 -4.74 1.08
CA ILE A 65 5.89 -4.88 2.31
C ILE A 65 6.21 -6.23 2.95
N SER A 66 6.71 -6.16 4.18
CA SER A 66 6.78 -7.28 5.10
C SER A 66 5.79 -7.01 6.24
N PHE A 67 4.84 -7.92 6.47
CA PHE A 67 3.85 -7.81 7.54
C PHE A 67 3.67 -9.17 8.21
N TYR A 68 3.72 -9.22 9.53
CA TYR A 68 3.51 -10.44 10.31
C TYR A 68 2.33 -10.28 11.26
N ASN A 69 1.29 -11.06 11.00
CA ASN A 69 0.07 -11.07 11.81
C ASN A 69 0.19 -12.04 13.00
N ASN A 70 0.51 -11.50 14.18
CA ASN A 70 0.68 -12.24 15.44
C ASN A 70 -0.63 -12.61 16.17
N ARG A 71 -1.80 -12.52 15.52
CA ARG A 71 -3.11 -12.74 16.18
C ARG A 71 -3.57 -14.21 16.25
N GLY A 72 -2.95 -15.11 15.49
CA GLY A 72 -3.40 -16.51 15.35
C GLY A 72 -2.79 -17.52 16.33
N GLY A 73 -1.82 -17.11 17.17
CA GLY A 73 -1.11 -17.99 18.09
C GLY A 73 -1.81 -18.22 19.44
N MET A 74 -1.30 -19.18 20.22
CA MET A 74 -1.78 -19.48 21.58
C MET A 74 -1.60 -18.30 22.56
N VAL A 75 -0.69 -17.38 22.25
CA VAL A 75 -0.51 -16.10 22.92
C VAL A 75 -0.59 -14.99 21.86
N PRO A 76 -1.64 -14.16 21.86
CA PRO A 76 -1.75 -13.06 20.90
C PRO A 76 -0.71 -11.97 21.22
N GLY A 77 0.03 -11.54 20.20
CA GLY A 77 1.01 -10.45 20.26
C GLY A 77 0.68 -9.29 19.31
N PRO A 78 1.36 -8.13 19.44
CA PRO A 78 1.25 -7.05 18.45
C PRO A 78 1.76 -7.55 17.09
N SER A 79 1.15 -7.07 16.00
CA SER A 79 1.68 -7.32 14.65
C SER A 79 2.99 -6.59 14.43
N ASP A 80 3.86 -7.16 13.61
CA ASP A 80 5.13 -6.54 13.19
C ASP A 80 5.06 -6.17 11.71
N TRP A 81 5.67 -5.05 11.32
CA TRP A 81 5.67 -4.64 9.91
C TRP A 81 6.90 -3.83 9.51
N ASN A 82 7.21 -3.89 8.21
CA ASN A 82 8.14 -3.01 7.53
C ASN A 82 7.57 -2.70 6.14
N ILE A 83 6.95 -1.53 6.02
CA ILE A 83 6.27 -1.05 4.82
C ILE A 83 7.17 -0.01 4.18
N ARG A 84 7.67 -0.29 2.97
CA ARG A 84 8.51 0.61 2.19
C ARG A 84 7.81 0.95 0.91
N ILE A 85 7.79 2.24 0.56
CA ILE A 85 7.10 2.79 -0.58
C ILE A 85 8.01 3.81 -1.26
N ILE A 86 7.99 3.82 -2.58
CA ILE A 86 8.39 4.96 -3.39
C ILE A 86 7.28 5.27 -4.38
N ALA A 87 6.90 6.54 -4.47
CA ALA A 87 5.74 6.96 -5.23
C ALA A 87 5.99 8.28 -5.94
N LYS A 88 5.35 8.45 -7.09
CA LYS A 88 5.08 9.77 -7.66
C LYS A 88 3.65 10.15 -7.33
N VAL A 89 3.44 11.31 -6.74
CA VAL A 89 2.15 11.80 -6.27
C VAL A 89 1.85 13.18 -6.85
N PRO A 90 0.57 13.60 -6.90
CA PRO A 90 0.21 14.97 -7.23
C PRO A 90 0.89 15.97 -6.28
N GLU A 91 1.39 17.08 -6.83
CA GLU A 91 2.13 18.11 -6.08
C GLU A 91 1.33 18.66 -4.89
N ASN A 92 0.01 18.80 -5.06
CA ASN A 92 -0.89 19.27 -4.01
C ASN A 92 -1.06 18.29 -2.83
N GLU A 93 -0.66 17.03 -2.97
CA GLU A 93 -0.70 16.03 -1.89
C GLU A 93 0.63 15.94 -1.13
N LEU A 94 1.73 16.53 -1.61
CA LEU A 94 3.07 16.39 -0.99
C LEU A 94 3.09 16.78 0.49
N LYS A 95 2.44 17.90 0.85
CA LYS A 95 2.37 18.37 2.24
C LYS A 95 1.58 17.43 3.16
N ASP A 96 0.70 16.60 2.62
CA ASP A 96 -0.10 15.66 3.40
C ASP A 96 0.69 14.39 3.76
N TRP A 97 1.85 14.16 3.14
CA TRP A 97 2.74 13.08 3.52
C TRP A 97 3.58 13.43 4.74
N THR A 98 3.98 14.70 4.89
CA THR A 98 4.92 15.15 5.93
C THR A 98 4.25 15.82 7.12
N ARG A 99 2.91 15.88 7.12
CA ARG A 99 2.13 16.51 8.19
C ARG A 99 2.44 15.86 9.53
N ASP A 100 2.70 16.71 10.52
CA ASP A 100 2.99 16.34 11.91
C ASP A 100 4.28 15.50 12.10
N ILE A 101 5.20 15.53 11.13
CA ILE A 101 6.50 14.85 11.22
C ILE A 101 7.61 15.90 11.21
N SER A 102 8.63 15.69 12.03
CA SER A 102 9.76 16.62 12.14
C SER A 102 10.76 16.43 11.01
N ILE A 103 11.35 17.53 10.53
CA ILE A 103 12.49 17.49 9.61
C ILE A 103 13.68 16.83 10.31
N THR A 104 14.44 16.03 9.57
CA THR A 104 15.65 15.35 10.04
C THR A 104 16.78 15.48 9.03
N ALA A 105 18.02 15.22 9.47
CA ALA A 105 19.12 14.93 8.57
C ALA A 105 18.85 13.64 7.78
N THR A 106 19.55 13.47 6.65
CA THR A 106 19.44 12.29 5.79
C THR A 106 19.65 10.99 6.58
N PRO A 107 18.67 10.08 6.60
CA PRO A 107 18.77 8.80 7.31
C PRO A 107 19.58 7.77 6.51
N ASP A 108 19.70 6.55 7.03
CA ASP A 108 20.17 5.43 6.23
C ASP A 108 19.18 5.15 5.07
N LEU A 109 19.72 5.06 3.86
CA LEU A 109 18.97 4.90 2.61
C LEU A 109 19.10 3.50 2.02
N SER A 110 19.80 2.58 2.70
CA SER A 110 20.02 1.21 2.23
C SER A 110 18.72 0.51 1.83
N TRP A 111 17.62 0.78 2.55
CA TRP A 111 16.30 0.21 2.30
C TRP A 111 15.71 0.60 0.93
N LEU A 112 16.06 1.76 0.35
CA LEU A 112 15.56 2.17 -0.98
C LEU A 112 16.01 1.20 -2.08
N SER A 113 17.16 0.54 -1.91
CA SER A 113 17.64 -0.47 -2.85
C SER A 113 16.78 -1.75 -2.89
N THR A 114 15.91 -1.94 -1.89
CA THR A 114 15.00 -3.10 -1.80
C THR A 114 13.68 -2.91 -2.55
N LEU A 115 13.43 -1.70 -3.04
CA LEU A 115 12.23 -1.39 -3.82
C LEU A 115 12.44 -1.81 -5.27
N PRO A 116 11.39 -2.32 -5.94
CA PRO A 116 11.45 -2.55 -7.37
C PRO A 116 11.87 -1.28 -8.13
N THR A 117 12.70 -1.47 -9.15
CA THR A 117 13.20 -0.36 -9.96
C THR A 117 12.06 0.26 -10.78
N GLY A 118 12.00 1.59 -10.85
CA GLY A 118 10.94 2.26 -11.61
C GLY A 118 10.75 3.75 -11.31
N ILE A 119 11.28 4.23 -10.17
CA ILE A 119 11.24 5.62 -9.76
C ILE A 119 12.64 6.04 -9.32
N ASP A 120 13.14 7.14 -9.89
CA ASP A 120 14.43 7.73 -9.51
C ASP A 120 14.25 8.54 -8.22
N TYR A 121 14.96 8.17 -7.16
CA TYR A 121 14.93 8.83 -5.86
C TYR A 121 16.12 9.77 -5.62
N ARG A 122 17.02 9.94 -6.59
CA ARG A 122 18.24 10.76 -6.40
C ARG A 122 17.96 12.26 -6.21
N GLY A 123 16.77 12.73 -6.60
CA GLY A 123 16.32 14.10 -6.37
C GLY A 123 15.73 14.36 -4.97
N ILE A 124 15.56 13.32 -4.16
CA ILE A 124 15.07 13.47 -2.78
C ILE A 124 16.12 14.20 -1.95
N SER A 125 15.74 15.36 -1.42
CA SER A 125 16.64 16.26 -0.70
C SER A 125 16.13 16.65 0.69
N MET A 126 14.83 16.49 0.94
CA MET A 126 14.23 16.78 2.25
C MET A 126 13.76 15.51 2.93
N TRP A 127 14.10 15.38 4.22
CA TRP A 127 13.82 14.19 5.01
C TRP A 127 13.06 14.55 6.29
N TYR A 128 12.09 13.71 6.62
CA TYR A 128 11.23 13.81 7.78
C TYR A 128 11.27 12.47 8.52
N LYS A 129 11.26 12.50 9.85
CA LYS A 129 11.31 11.30 10.67
C LYS A 129 10.55 11.46 11.99
N ASP A 130 9.89 10.38 12.40
CA ASP A 130 9.44 10.15 13.77
C ASP A 130 9.86 8.75 14.24
N ASP A 131 9.25 8.24 15.30
CA ASP A 131 9.58 6.93 15.88
C ASP A 131 9.36 5.76 14.91
N TYR A 132 8.39 5.85 14.00
CA TYR A 132 8.01 4.73 13.14
C TYR A 132 8.24 5.00 11.67
N ARG A 133 8.29 6.28 11.29
CA ARG A 133 8.23 6.72 9.90
C ARG A 133 9.48 7.45 9.48
N ILE A 134 9.90 7.19 8.25
CA ILE A 134 10.90 7.98 7.52
C ILE A 134 10.25 8.39 6.20
N ILE A 135 10.32 9.69 5.89
CA ILE A 135 9.74 10.24 4.65
C ILE A 135 10.77 11.12 3.96
N GLY A 136 11.08 10.79 2.71
CA GLY A 136 11.88 11.60 1.81
C GLY A 136 11.00 12.28 0.77
N VAL A 137 11.25 13.55 0.49
CA VAL A 137 10.51 14.35 -0.49
C VAL A 137 11.45 14.93 -1.55
N ASP A 138 11.08 14.73 -2.80
CA ASP A 138 11.54 15.50 -3.96
C ASP A 138 10.36 16.36 -4.45
N GLU A 139 10.34 17.63 -4.06
CA GLU A 139 9.25 18.54 -4.41
C GLU A 139 9.19 18.83 -5.92
N ALA A 140 10.35 18.89 -6.58
CA ALA A 140 10.43 19.25 -7.99
C ALA A 140 9.81 18.19 -8.91
N ASN A 141 9.90 16.91 -8.50
CA ASN A 141 9.41 15.79 -9.29
C ASN A 141 8.16 15.11 -8.70
N GLY A 142 7.69 15.58 -7.53
CA GLY A 142 6.57 14.97 -6.81
C GLY A 142 6.86 13.55 -6.33
N ILE A 143 8.11 13.25 -5.95
CA ILE A 143 8.50 11.91 -5.47
C ILE A 143 8.47 11.87 -3.95
N ILE A 144 7.86 10.81 -3.43
CA ILE A 144 7.87 10.46 -2.02
C ILE A 144 8.58 9.12 -1.85
N ALA A 145 9.58 9.07 -0.97
CA ALA A 145 10.06 7.86 -0.35
C ALA A 145 9.42 7.75 1.05
N TYR A 146 8.86 6.61 1.39
CA TYR A 146 8.21 6.39 2.67
C TYR A 146 8.61 5.03 3.24
N GLN A 147 8.99 5.00 4.50
CA GLN A 147 9.16 3.78 5.28
C GLN A 147 8.34 3.91 6.56
N ASN A 148 7.62 2.85 6.93
CA ASN A 148 7.00 2.68 8.24
C ASN A 148 7.31 1.30 8.77
N ALA A 149 7.99 1.23 9.91
CA ALA A 149 8.39 -0.03 10.52
C ALA A 149 8.16 -0.01 12.03
N THR A 150 7.82 -1.17 12.58
CA THR A 150 7.92 -1.41 14.03
C THR A 150 9.39 -1.46 14.44
N GLN A 151 9.75 -0.80 15.54
CA GLN A 151 11.10 -0.80 16.11
C GLN A 151 11.40 -2.11 16.84
#